data_AF-A0A1H9JSN4-F1
#
_entry.id   AF-A0A1H9JSN4-F1
#
_cell.length_a   1.000
_cell.length_b   1.000
_cell.length_c   1.000
_cell.angle_alpha   90.00
_cell.angle_beta   90.00
_cell.angle_gamma   90.00
#
_symmetry.space_group_name_H-M   'P 1'
#
loop_
_entity.id
_entity.type
_entity.pdbx_description
1 polymer ?
#
loop_
_entity_poly.entity_id
_entity_poly.type
_entity_poly.pdbx_seq_one_letter_code
_entity_poly.pdbx_strand_id
1 'polypeptide(L)'
;MNILKSLYNHKKSKEAFTYIEVIVSLLIIALLAGLLYFSYAICIKGINSSRKSVKESIEWLNTDSLIRKKIEQVSIPFWVTDYEYSFSSNSLTLSWINGVNNSETLSLPEIFKIQTVETIDSDNDSIKGLIVKYQYKNADYELKALFASRSFGSSQI
;
A
#
# COMPACT_ATOMS: atom_id res chain seq x y z
N MET A 1 60.54 6.25 -59.84
CA MET A 1 60.42 5.23 -58.77
C MET A 1 59.55 5.66 -57.57
N ASN A 2 58.76 6.75 -57.64
CA ASN A 2 57.92 7.23 -56.51
C ASN A 2 56.41 7.01 -56.69
N ILE A 3 55.92 6.81 -57.92
CA ILE A 3 54.48 6.62 -58.19
C ILE A 3 54.03 5.19 -57.82
N LEU A 4 54.88 4.18 -58.08
CA LEU A 4 54.62 2.79 -57.69
C LEU A 4 54.58 2.58 -56.17
N LYS A 5 55.38 3.35 -55.42
CA LYS A 5 55.39 3.31 -53.95
C LYS A 5 54.15 3.99 -53.35
N SER A 6 53.64 5.04 -54.00
CA SER A 6 52.38 5.71 -53.68
C SER A 6 51.17 4.81 -53.90
N LEU A 7 51.12 4.07 -55.02
CA LEU A 7 50.05 3.11 -55.31
C LEU A 7 50.08 1.88 -54.39
N TYR A 8 51.28 1.42 -54.02
CA TYR A 8 51.45 0.31 -53.07
C TYR A 8 50.97 0.67 -51.65
N ASN A 9 51.23 1.91 -51.21
CA ASN A 9 50.74 2.40 -49.91
C ASN A 9 49.23 2.67 -49.91
N HIS A 10 48.60 2.96 -51.05
CA HIS A 10 47.15 3.16 -51.09
C HIS A 10 46.35 1.84 -50.98
N LYS A 11 46.94 0.72 -51.44
CA LYS A 11 46.36 -0.61 -51.26
C LYS A 11 46.45 -1.12 -49.81
N LYS A 12 47.31 -0.52 -49.00
CA LYS A 12 47.48 -0.82 -47.57
C LYS A 12 46.55 -0.01 -46.65
N SER A 13 45.71 0.87 -47.18
CA SER A 13 44.87 1.77 -46.37
C SER A 13 43.36 1.63 -46.59
N LYS A 14 42.86 0.42 -46.89
CA LYS A 14 41.41 0.13 -46.89
C LYS A 14 41.15 -1.31 -46.49
N GLU A 15 41.30 -1.61 -45.20
CA GLU A 15 40.60 -2.74 -44.59
C GLU A 15 39.11 -2.39 -44.57
N ALA A 16 38.43 -2.58 -45.71
CA ALA A 16 36.99 -2.55 -45.74
C ALA A 16 36.51 -3.80 -45.01
N PHE A 17 35.69 -3.61 -43.97
CA PHE A 17 35.00 -4.69 -43.27
C PHE A 17 34.39 -5.65 -44.28
N THR A 18 34.62 -6.95 -44.10
CA THR A 18 34.02 -7.93 -45.01
C THR A 18 32.50 -7.95 -44.79
N TYR A 19 31.73 -8.21 -45.84
CA TYR A 19 30.26 -8.27 -45.74
C TYR A 19 29.80 -9.29 -44.67
N ILE A 20 30.54 -10.39 -44.52
CA ILE A 20 30.32 -11.42 -43.50
C ILE A 20 30.51 -10.82 -42.09
N GLU A 21 31.57 -10.07 -41.87
CA GLU A 21 31.87 -9.45 -40.57
C GLU A 21 30.81 -8.44 -40.14
N VAL A 22 30.25 -7.69 -41.08
CA VAL A 22 29.13 -6.78 -40.82
C VAL A 22 27.87 -7.54 -40.43
N ILE A 23 27.53 -8.62 -41.14
CA ILE A 23 26.35 -9.45 -40.81
C ILE A 23 26.50 -10.09 -39.44
N VAL A 24 27.67 -10.65 -39.13
CA VAL A 24 27.94 -11.27 -37.82
C VAL A 24 27.85 -10.24 -36.71
N SER A 25 28.41 -9.04 -36.92
CA SER A 25 28.32 -7.94 -35.95
C SER A 25 26.88 -7.52 -35.71
N LEU A 26 26.08 -7.37 -36.77
CA LEU A 26 24.65 -7.04 -36.65
C LEU A 26 23.87 -8.12 -35.91
N LEU A 27 24.18 -9.41 -36.15
CA LEU A 27 23.54 -10.52 -35.46
C LEU A 27 23.86 -10.52 -33.95
N ILE A 28 25.11 -10.26 -33.59
CA ILE A 28 25.53 -10.11 -32.18
C ILE A 28 24.82 -8.92 -31.53
N ILE A 29 24.78 -7.76 -32.19
CA ILE A 29 24.11 -6.56 -31.69
C ILE A 29 22.61 -6.81 -31.50
N ALA A 30 21.95 -7.46 -32.46
CA ALA A 30 20.53 -7.78 -32.37
C ALA A 30 20.23 -8.74 -31.20
N LEU A 31 21.09 -9.74 -30.99
CA LEU A 31 20.96 -10.67 -29.88
C LEU A 31 21.15 -9.97 -28.52
N LEU A 32 22.17 -9.13 -28.40
CA LEU A 32 22.40 -8.33 -27.19
C LEU A 32 21.26 -7.34 -26.93
N ALA A 33 20.77 -6.66 -27.96
CA ALA A 33 19.65 -5.74 -27.85
C ALA A 33 18.38 -6.45 -27.37
N GLY A 34 18.11 -7.66 -27.89
CA GLY A 34 16.99 -8.49 -27.44
C GLY A 34 17.08 -8.88 -25.96
N LEU A 35 18.26 -9.32 -25.52
CA LEU A 35 18.49 -9.68 -24.11
C LEU A 35 18.34 -8.47 -23.17
N LEU A 36 18.91 -7.32 -23.56
CA LEU A 36 18.79 -6.08 -22.81
C LEU A 36 17.35 -5.60 -22.73
N TYR A 37 16.62 -5.65 -23.85
CA TYR A 37 15.21 -5.28 -23.89
C TYR A 37 14.36 -6.18 -22.98
N PHE A 38 14.58 -7.48 -23.03
CA PHE A 38 13.87 -8.43 -22.17
C PHE A 38 14.14 -8.18 -20.68
N SER A 39 15.41 -7.98 -20.31
CA SER A 39 15.80 -7.64 -18.94
C SER A 39 15.15 -6.33 -18.46
N TYR A 40 15.20 -5.29 -19.30
CA TYR A 40 14.58 -4.00 -19.02
C TYR A 40 13.06 -4.13 -18.83
N ALA A 41 12.37 -4.86 -19.72
CA ALA A 41 10.93 -5.07 -19.63
C ALA A 41 10.52 -5.76 -18.34
N ILE A 42 11.27 -6.77 -17.89
CA ILE A 42 11.05 -7.44 -16.60
C ILE A 42 11.26 -6.46 -15.45
N CYS A 43 12.33 -5.66 -15.48
CA CYS A 43 12.64 -4.69 -14.44
C CYS A 43 11.52 -3.65 -14.29
N ILE A 44 11.07 -3.05 -15.39
CA ILE A 44 9.97 -2.08 -15.39
C ILE A 44 8.66 -2.70 -14.89
N LYS A 45 8.35 -3.92 -15.32
CA LYS A 45 7.17 -4.66 -14.83
C LYS A 45 7.25 -4.88 -13.32
N GLY A 46 8.42 -5.26 -12.81
CA GLY A 46 8.69 -5.41 -11.38
C GLY A 46 8.48 -4.10 -10.62
N ILE A 47 9.08 -3.01 -11.08
CA ILE A 47 8.94 -1.68 -10.46
C ILE A 47 7.47 -1.23 -10.41
N ASN A 48 6.72 -1.41 -11.49
CA ASN A 48 5.32 -1.02 -11.54
C ASN A 48 4.47 -1.88 -10.59
N SER A 49 4.75 -3.18 -10.50
CA SER A 49 4.09 -4.07 -9.54
C SER A 49 4.39 -3.65 -8.10
N SER A 50 5.64 -3.34 -7.78
CA SER A 50 6.03 -2.88 -6.44
C SER A 50 5.38 -1.54 -6.09
N ARG A 51 5.38 -0.57 -7.02
CA ARG A 51 4.71 0.72 -6.81
C ARG A 51 3.23 0.55 -6.54
N LYS A 52 2.56 -0.32 -7.31
CA LYS A 52 1.16 -0.64 -7.07
C LYS A 52 0.97 -1.21 -5.67
N SER A 53 1.72 -2.25 -5.30
CA SER A 53 1.62 -2.88 -3.98
C SER A 53 1.85 -1.89 -2.83
N VAL A 54 2.86 -1.02 -2.93
CA VAL A 54 3.12 0.01 -1.91
C VAL A 54 1.96 1.00 -1.79
N LYS A 55 1.41 1.45 -2.92
CA LYS A 55 0.24 2.34 -2.91
C LYS A 55 -0.94 1.69 -2.19
N GLU A 56 -1.19 0.40 -2.46
CA GLU A 56 -2.26 -0.36 -1.82
C GLU A 56 -2.03 -0.53 -0.32
N SER A 57 -0.79 -0.82 0.10
CA SER A 57 -0.44 -0.90 1.52
C SER A 57 -0.62 0.45 2.23
N ILE A 58 -0.26 1.56 1.59
CA ILE A 58 -0.44 2.91 2.15
C ILE A 58 -1.94 3.23 2.29
N GLU A 59 -2.74 2.94 1.26
CA GLU A 59 -4.19 3.14 1.31
C GLU A 59 -4.81 2.34 2.46
N TRP A 60 -4.44 1.06 2.59
CA TRP A 60 -4.87 0.21 3.69
C TRP A 60 -4.47 0.76 5.06
N LEU A 61 -3.20 1.11 5.27
CA LEU A 61 -2.69 1.65 6.53
C LEU A 61 -3.36 2.97 6.90
N ASN A 62 -3.60 3.85 5.93
CA ASN A 62 -4.29 5.12 6.16
C ASN A 62 -5.72 4.90 6.64
N THR A 63 -6.44 3.94 6.05
CA THR A 63 -7.79 3.60 6.48
C THR A 63 -7.80 2.94 7.86
N ASP A 64 -6.87 2.01 8.13
CA ASP A 64 -6.72 1.39 9.46
C ASP A 64 -6.46 2.44 10.54
N SER A 65 -5.52 3.36 10.26
CA SER A 65 -5.19 4.48 11.15
C SER A 65 -6.39 5.39 11.38
N LEU A 66 -7.18 5.66 10.34
CA LEU A 66 -8.36 6.52 10.42
C LEU A 66 -9.48 5.88 11.26
N ILE A 67 -9.75 4.58 11.09
CA ILE A 67 -10.71 3.85 11.93
C ILE A 67 -10.21 3.82 13.38
N ARG A 68 -8.95 3.44 13.60
CA ARG A 68 -8.32 3.39 14.93
C ARG A 68 -8.43 4.73 15.64
N LYS A 69 -8.05 5.82 14.98
CA LYS A 69 -8.12 7.18 15.54
C LYS A 69 -9.54 7.57 15.93
N LYS A 70 -10.55 7.14 15.18
CA LYS A 70 -11.96 7.39 15.53
C LYS A 70 -12.41 6.57 16.72
N ILE A 71 -12.03 5.31 16.81
CA ILE A 71 -12.32 4.47 17.98
C ILE A 71 -11.62 5.01 19.24
N GLU A 72 -10.37 5.44 19.11
CA GLU A 72 -9.61 6.05 20.20
C GLU A 72 -10.22 7.37 20.70
N GLN A 73 -11.06 8.04 19.92
CA GLN A 73 -11.78 9.23 20.38
C GLN A 73 -13.02 8.91 21.21
N VAL A 74 -13.51 7.67 21.18
CA VAL A 74 -14.67 7.26 21.96
C VAL A 74 -14.25 7.21 23.44
N SER A 75 -15.01 7.91 24.28
CA SER A 75 -14.82 7.89 25.74
C SER A 75 -16.17 7.63 26.39
N ILE A 76 -16.38 6.39 26.82
CA ILE A 76 -17.65 5.95 27.40
C ILE A 76 -17.65 6.24 28.91
N PRO A 77 -18.69 6.88 29.46
CA PRO A 77 -18.84 7.02 30.90
C PRO A 77 -19.04 5.68 31.60
N PHE A 78 -18.60 5.56 32.85
CA PHE A 78 -18.65 4.30 33.61
C PHE A 78 -20.06 3.75 33.87
N TRP A 79 -21.09 4.59 33.76
CA TRP A 79 -22.49 4.19 33.96
C TRP A 79 -23.16 3.65 32.69
N VAL A 80 -22.47 3.68 31.55
CA VAL A 80 -22.98 3.14 30.28
C VAL A 80 -22.47 1.71 30.13
N THR A 81 -23.37 0.74 30.26
CA THR A 81 -23.06 -0.69 30.15
C THR A 81 -23.10 -1.18 28.70
N ASP A 82 -23.99 -0.62 27.89
CA ASP A 82 -24.17 -1.00 26.48
C ASP A 82 -23.71 0.15 25.58
N TYR A 83 -22.76 -0.13 24.69
CA TYR A 83 -22.27 0.85 23.74
C TYR A 83 -23.09 0.82 22.45
N GLU A 84 -23.73 1.94 22.14
CA GLU A 84 -24.47 2.11 20.90
C GLU A 84 -23.51 2.39 19.73
N TYR A 85 -23.46 1.46 18.78
CA TYR A 85 -22.83 1.64 17.48
C TYR A 85 -23.75 1.14 16.39
N SER A 86 -23.60 1.68 15.18
CA SER A 86 -24.20 1.11 13.98
C SER A 86 -23.15 1.05 12.88
N PHE A 87 -23.21 0.01 12.07
CA PHE A 87 -22.36 -0.10 10.91
C PHE A 87 -23.18 -0.48 9.69
N SER A 88 -22.75 0.04 8.55
CA SER A 88 -23.16 -0.42 7.23
C SER A 88 -21.95 -1.04 6.53
N SER A 89 -22.10 -1.43 5.27
CA SER A 89 -20.97 -1.95 4.49
C SER A 89 -19.79 -0.98 4.46
N ASN A 90 -20.00 0.33 4.32
CA ASN A 90 -18.93 1.32 4.16
C ASN A 90 -18.99 2.47 5.16
N SER A 91 -19.78 2.36 6.22
CA SER A 91 -19.85 3.39 7.24
C SER A 91 -19.88 2.82 8.64
N LEU A 92 -19.16 3.46 9.57
CA LEU A 92 -19.16 3.12 10.98
C LEU A 92 -19.63 4.34 11.77
N THR A 93 -20.74 4.21 12.49
CA THR A 93 -21.25 5.26 13.37
C THR A 93 -20.92 4.90 14.81
N LEU A 94 -20.20 5.81 15.47
CA LEU A 94 -19.72 5.68 16.84
C LEU A 94 -20.34 6.78 17.69
N SER A 95 -20.84 6.42 18.87
CA SER A 95 -21.37 7.36 19.86
C SER A 95 -20.30 7.71 20.90
N TRP A 96 -20.57 8.66 21.79
CA TRP A 96 -19.65 9.04 22.88
C TRP A 96 -18.27 9.56 22.43
N ILE A 97 -18.23 10.25 21.29
CA ILE A 97 -17.00 10.86 20.77
C ILE A 97 -16.54 11.99 21.71
N ASN A 98 -15.28 11.91 22.15
CA ASN A 98 -14.66 12.80 23.13
C ASN A 98 -15.46 12.92 24.45
N GLY A 99 -16.22 11.88 24.82
CA GLY A 99 -17.01 11.85 26.06
C GLY A 99 -18.35 12.57 25.98
N VAL A 100 -18.72 13.12 24.83
CA VAL A 100 -20.02 13.74 24.59
C VAL A 100 -20.91 12.73 23.87
N ASN A 101 -22.18 12.58 24.29
CA ASN A 101 -23.15 11.69 23.66
C ASN A 101 -23.62 12.21 22.28
N ASN A 102 -22.67 12.34 21.36
CA ASN A 102 -22.87 12.66 19.96
C ASN A 102 -22.42 11.46 19.14
N SER A 103 -23.21 11.10 18.14
CA SER A 103 -22.84 10.08 17.17
C SER A 103 -22.15 10.71 15.97
N GLU A 104 -20.98 10.21 15.61
CA GLU A 104 -20.29 10.57 14.37
C GLU A 104 -20.23 9.37 13.44
N THR A 105 -20.59 9.60 12.18
CA THR A 105 -20.47 8.59 11.12
C THR A 105 -19.15 8.76 10.38
N LEU A 106 -18.36 7.71 10.38
CA LEU A 106 -17.15 7.57 9.60
C LEU A 106 -17.50 6.90 8.26
N SER A 107 -17.35 7.65 7.17
CA SER A 107 -17.46 7.09 5.82
C SER A 107 -16.13 6.51 5.37
N LEU A 108 -16.13 5.23 5.05
CA LEU A 108 -14.98 4.52 4.48
C LEU A 108 -15.06 4.52 2.94
N PRO A 109 -13.92 4.46 2.24
CA PRO A 109 -13.92 4.28 0.79
C PRO A 109 -14.62 2.97 0.40
N GLU A 110 -15.30 2.94 -0.76
CA GLU A 110 -16.12 1.79 -1.22
C GLU A 110 -15.36 0.46 -1.34
N ILE A 111 -14.04 0.52 -1.46
CA ILE A 111 -13.15 -0.64 -1.50
C ILE A 111 -13.03 -1.35 -0.15
N PHE A 112 -13.50 -0.73 0.93
CA PHE A 112 -13.59 -1.30 2.28
C PHE A 112 -15.02 -1.73 2.57
N LYS A 113 -15.15 -2.91 3.15
CA LYS A 113 -16.43 -3.44 3.61
C LYS A 113 -16.34 -3.88 5.06
N ILE A 114 -17.03 -3.20 5.96
CA ILE A 114 -17.18 -3.66 7.35
C ILE A 114 -18.04 -4.91 7.33
N GLN A 115 -17.53 -6.00 7.92
CA GLN A 115 -18.24 -7.26 8.03
C GLN A 115 -18.91 -7.37 9.39
N THR A 116 -18.15 -7.17 10.45
CA THR A 116 -18.65 -7.21 11.83
C THR A 116 -17.92 -6.19 12.70
N VAL A 117 -18.61 -5.77 13.76
CA VAL A 117 -18.06 -4.98 14.85
C VAL A 117 -18.44 -5.68 16.14
N GLU A 118 -17.46 -5.96 16.99
CA GLU A 118 -17.63 -6.63 18.27
C GLU A 118 -17.05 -5.74 19.37
N THR A 119 -17.66 -5.72 20.56
CA THR A 119 -17.14 -4.98 21.71
C THR A 119 -16.04 -5.78 22.42
N ILE A 120 -15.05 -5.09 22.95
CA ILE A 120 -14.04 -5.68 23.83
C ILE A 120 -14.52 -5.44 25.25
N ASP A 121 -15.15 -6.46 25.83
CA ASP A 121 -15.65 -6.40 27.20
C ASP A 121 -14.58 -6.88 28.17
N SER A 122 -14.54 -6.29 29.36
CA SER A 122 -13.72 -6.77 30.47
C SER A 122 -14.66 -7.17 31.60
N ASP A 123 -14.75 -8.47 31.85
CA ASP A 123 -15.35 -9.11 33.03
C ASP A 123 -16.30 -8.20 33.81
N ASN A 124 -17.51 -8.00 33.25
CA ASN A 124 -18.69 -7.36 33.84
C ASN A 124 -18.71 -5.85 34.15
N ASP A 125 -17.64 -5.07 33.98
CA ASP A 125 -17.64 -3.69 34.52
C ASP A 125 -17.53 -2.56 33.47
N SER A 126 -16.98 -2.77 32.27
CA SER A 126 -16.95 -1.73 31.23
C SER A 126 -16.48 -2.23 29.87
N ILE A 127 -17.01 -1.61 28.81
CA ILE A 127 -16.55 -1.81 27.45
C ILE A 127 -15.23 -1.05 27.26
N LYS A 128 -14.17 -1.76 26.88
CA LYS A 128 -12.82 -1.22 26.74
C LYS A 128 -12.47 -0.81 25.30
N GLY A 129 -13.20 -1.28 24.31
CA GLY A 129 -12.88 -1.01 22.91
C GLY A 129 -13.76 -1.75 21.92
N LEU A 130 -13.31 -1.76 20.67
CA LEU A 130 -13.97 -2.44 19.56
C LEU A 130 -12.98 -3.31 18.79
N ILE A 131 -13.48 -4.44 18.31
CA ILE A 131 -12.89 -5.27 17.27
C ILE A 131 -13.70 -5.01 15.99
N VAL A 132 -13.05 -4.47 14.96
CA VAL A 132 -13.66 -4.22 13.66
C VAL A 132 -13.08 -5.21 12.67
N LYS A 133 -13.91 -6.10 12.14
CA LYS A 133 -13.55 -7.00 11.04
C LYS A 133 -14.01 -6.40 9.74
N TYR A 134 -13.09 -6.20 8.81
CA TYR A 134 -13.37 -5.56 7.52
C TYR A 134 -12.62 -6.23 6.38
N GLN A 135 -13.19 -6.11 5.17
CA GLN A 135 -12.62 -6.62 3.95
C GLN A 135 -12.02 -5.47 3.12
N TYR A 136 -10.82 -5.66 2.59
CA TYR A 136 -10.19 -4.78 1.61
C TYR A 136 -9.79 -5.58 0.38
N LYS A 137 -10.35 -5.24 -0.80
CA LYS A 137 -10.02 -5.87 -2.09
C LYS A 137 -9.96 -7.42 -2.08
N ASN A 138 -10.81 -8.07 -1.28
CA ASN A 138 -10.92 -9.53 -1.10
C ASN A 138 -10.02 -10.17 -0.02
N ALA A 139 -9.27 -9.39 0.76
CA ALA A 139 -8.60 -9.89 1.95
C ALA A 139 -9.34 -9.41 3.20
N ASP A 140 -9.47 -10.30 4.18
CA ASP A 140 -10.12 -10.01 5.46
C ASP A 140 -9.07 -9.53 6.47
N TYR A 141 -9.44 -8.51 7.24
CA TYR A 141 -8.59 -7.85 8.22
C TYR A 141 -9.35 -7.65 9.52
N GLU A 142 -8.60 -7.63 10.62
CA GLU A 142 -9.12 -7.42 11.96
C GLU A 142 -8.36 -6.27 12.63
N LEU A 143 -9.09 -5.25 13.04
CA LEU A 143 -8.57 -4.12 13.81
C LEU A 143 -9.09 -4.20 15.23
N LYS A 144 -8.17 -4.27 16.19
CA LYS A 144 -8.46 -4.09 17.62
C LYS A 144 -8.03 -2.70 18.04
N ALA A 145 -8.97 -1.92 18.56
CA ALA A 145 -8.72 -0.59 19.09
C ALA A 145 -9.43 -0.43 20.43
N LEU A 146 -8.69 0.09 21.40
CA LEU A 146 -9.23 0.43 22.72
C LEU A 146 -9.79 1.85 22.66
N PHE A 147 -10.84 2.09 23.43
CA PHE A 147 -11.37 3.42 23.67
C PHE A 147 -10.36 4.26 24.46
N ALA A 148 -10.52 5.59 24.42
CA ALA A 148 -9.66 6.51 25.17
C ALA A 148 -9.79 6.39 26.69
N SER A 149 -10.63 5.47 27.22
CA SER A 149 -11.12 5.48 28.59
C SER A 149 -10.01 5.69 29.62
N ARG A 150 -9.85 6.96 29.99
CA ARG A 150 -9.26 7.37 31.25
C ARG A 150 -10.39 7.23 32.25
N SER A 151 -10.13 6.46 33.31
CA SER A 151 -10.90 6.56 34.54
C SER A 151 -11.08 8.04 34.89
N PHE A 152 -12.30 8.57 34.80
CA PHE A 152 -12.69 9.83 35.47
C PHE A 152 -12.87 9.56 36.97
N GLY A 153 -11.88 8.91 37.56
CA GLY A 153 -11.81 8.54 38.97
C GLY A 153 -10.42 8.88 39.49
N SER A 154 -10.36 9.97 40.26
CA SER A 154 -9.22 10.49 41.05
C SER A 154 -8.41 11.67 40.47
N SER A 155 -9.06 12.82 40.25
CA SER A 155 -8.53 14.03 40.92
C SER A 155 -9.34 14.23 42.20
N GLN A 156 -8.80 13.69 43.29
CA GLN A 156 -9.20 14.07 44.63
C GLN A 156 -8.99 15.58 44.80
N ILE A 157 -10.01 16.20 45.43
CA ILE A 157 -10.03 17.49 46.13
C ILE A 157 -10.14 18.74 45.23
#